data_AF-A0A7Y5RZH2-F1
#
_entry.id   AF-A0A7Y5RZH2-F1
#
_cell.length_a   1.000
_cell.length_b   1.000
_cell.length_c   1.000
_cell.angle_alpha   90.00
_cell.angle_beta   90.00
_cell.angle_gamma   90.00
#
_symmetry.space_group_name_H-M   'P 1'
#
loop_
_entity.id
_entity.type
_entity.pdbx_description
1 polymer ?
#
loop_
_entity_poly.entity_id
_entity_poly.type
_entity_poly.pdbx_seq_one_letter_code
_entity_poly.pdbx_strand_id
1 'polypeptide(L)'
;MSFTGLAIALLAACSADAPAAPPAQLAINPAQINLDHSADRQRIVIVLTSPDGQTRDVTAAAQLGFAADGIAGVENGALAPIADGETLLTASAEGQAAQARVIVRHMEKRRPVSFRNDVLPVLMKAGCNAGSCHGSAQGKNGFRLSLFGFEPDKDYVSLTRDVWSRRVDLADPHRSLMLSKPAGEVAHEGGRRLERGTPMYDLLAEWIAARTPDDPPDLPVLTGIECLPAEAVMRGAGQTQQLVVRATYSDGTDRDVTSLAVFDPTDALTAAVDANGQVTSGLPGEAFVMARFGTFALVTQVIVRAAETSFAWNDEPAANLIDEAIHAKLRKLQILPSDVADDATFLRRIYLDVLGVLPTREEIEAFLADAAADKRARLIDALLNRPEFPELWAMKWAELLRIESASQRISFKAMYRYNQWLRESILANKPLNAMVRELLTSEGGNFSTPAVNFYLVETDPTLIAENVAQVFAGIRIQCAQCHNHPFERWTQDDYYAFAAFFPQIGKKQAEDPRETVVFNSGAGDVRHLRDGRVMA
;
A
#
# COMPACT_ATOMS: atom_id res chain seq x y z
N MET A 1 -65.79 41.47 36.55
CA MET A 1 -64.83 41.84 35.49
C MET A 1 -63.46 41.43 36.01
N SER A 2 -62.70 40.46 35.52
CA SER A 2 -62.86 39.43 34.49
C SER A 2 -61.95 38.27 34.91
N PHE A 3 -62.44 37.03 34.80
CA PHE A 3 -61.62 35.82 34.87
C PHE A 3 -60.86 35.67 33.54
N THR A 4 -59.55 35.45 33.58
CA THR A 4 -58.79 34.93 32.44
C THR A 4 -57.92 33.78 32.93
N GLY A 5 -58.32 32.57 32.54
CA GLY A 5 -57.66 31.31 32.85
C GLY A 5 -56.39 31.10 32.04
N LEU A 6 -55.45 30.42 32.68
CA LEU A 6 -54.18 29.96 32.15
C LEU A 6 -54.42 28.71 31.28
N ALA A 7 -54.16 28.80 29.97
CA ALA A 7 -54.16 27.65 29.07
C ALA A 7 -52.72 27.13 28.91
N ILE A 8 -52.46 25.93 29.44
CA ILE A 8 -51.22 25.18 29.21
C ILE A 8 -51.36 24.49 27.85
N ALA A 9 -50.57 24.91 26.87
CA ALA A 9 -50.40 24.18 25.61
C ALA A 9 -49.25 23.18 25.77
N LEU A 10 -49.58 21.89 25.88
CA LEU A 10 -48.60 20.81 25.67
C LEU A 10 -48.22 20.79 24.18
N LEU A 11 -47.01 21.23 23.85
CA LEU A 11 -46.36 20.90 22.58
C LEU A 11 -45.78 19.50 22.72
N ALA A 12 -46.47 18.52 22.12
CA ALA A 12 -45.92 17.19 21.90
C ALA A 12 -44.75 17.33 20.92
N ALA A 13 -43.53 17.16 21.41
CA ALA A 13 -42.36 17.00 20.56
C ALA A 13 -42.48 15.66 19.84
N CYS A 14 -42.78 15.69 18.54
CA CYS A 14 -42.54 14.54 17.68
C CYS A 14 -41.03 14.30 17.67
N SER A 15 -40.58 13.26 18.35
CA SER A 15 -39.26 12.68 18.13
C SER A 15 -39.20 12.24 16.68
N ALA A 16 -38.43 12.95 15.86
CA ALA A 16 -38.02 12.40 14.58
C ALA A 16 -37.18 11.16 14.90
N ASP A 17 -37.73 9.98 14.63
CA ASP A 17 -37.00 8.73 14.74
C ASP A 17 -35.71 8.87 13.94
N ALA A 18 -34.57 8.65 14.60
CA ALA A 18 -33.29 8.55 13.91
C ALA A 18 -33.43 7.52 12.78
N PRO A 19 -32.85 7.76 11.59
CA PRO A 19 -32.92 6.81 10.50
C PRO A 19 -32.45 5.43 11.00
N ALA A 20 -33.30 4.42 10.86
CA ALA A 20 -32.98 3.06 11.27
C ALA A 20 -31.64 2.64 10.66
N ALA A 21 -30.75 2.10 11.48
CA ALA A 21 -29.44 1.64 11.02
C ALA A 21 -29.63 0.68 9.82
N PRO A 22 -28.80 0.79 8.77
CA PRO A 22 -28.93 -0.06 7.59
C PRO A 22 -28.86 -1.53 7.99
N PRO A 23 -29.63 -2.45 7.37
CA PRO A 23 -29.58 -3.85 7.73
C PRO A 23 -28.18 -4.44 7.46
N ALA A 24 -27.86 -5.53 8.16
CA ALA A 24 -26.64 -6.28 7.87
C ALA A 24 -26.61 -6.72 6.41
N GLN A 25 -25.42 -6.70 5.78
CA GLN A 25 -25.23 -7.00 4.37
C GLN A 25 -24.35 -8.23 4.19
N LEU A 26 -24.78 -9.17 3.36
CA LEU A 26 -23.98 -10.34 2.99
C LEU A 26 -23.31 -10.07 1.63
N ALA A 27 -22.05 -10.46 1.48
CA ALA A 27 -21.32 -10.37 0.22
C ALA A 27 -20.55 -11.66 -0.06
N ILE A 28 -20.56 -12.12 -1.31
CA ILE A 28 -19.70 -13.20 -1.80
C ILE A 28 -18.48 -12.56 -2.47
N ASN A 29 -17.30 -12.98 -2.07
CA ASN A 29 -16.03 -12.49 -2.59
C ASN A 29 -15.28 -13.65 -3.28
N PRO A 30 -14.96 -13.55 -4.59
CA PRO A 30 -15.33 -12.47 -5.51
C PRO A 30 -16.80 -12.54 -5.96
N ALA A 31 -17.35 -11.40 -6.39
CA ALA A 31 -18.75 -11.29 -6.88
C ALA A 31 -18.95 -11.84 -8.31
N GLN A 32 -17.87 -12.00 -9.07
CA GLN A 32 -17.85 -12.73 -10.34
C GLN A 32 -16.68 -13.70 -10.32
N ILE A 33 -16.94 -14.93 -10.77
CA ILE A 33 -16.01 -16.06 -10.74
C ILE A 33 -15.91 -16.60 -12.16
N ASN A 34 -14.70 -16.57 -12.73
CA ASN A 34 -14.42 -17.13 -14.04
C ASN A 34 -13.53 -18.36 -13.84
N LEU A 35 -13.92 -19.49 -14.43
CA LEU A 35 -13.18 -20.75 -14.43
C LEU A 35 -12.93 -21.12 -15.89
N ASP A 36 -11.70 -20.92 -16.36
CA ASP A 36 -11.33 -20.98 -17.78
C ASP A 36 -10.75 -22.34 -18.19
N HIS A 37 -10.58 -23.29 -17.26
CA HIS A 37 -10.25 -24.68 -17.58
C HIS A 37 -10.65 -25.68 -16.48
N SER A 38 -10.68 -26.97 -16.82
CA SER A 38 -11.08 -28.07 -15.90
C SER A 38 -10.32 -28.16 -14.57
N ALA A 39 -9.05 -27.72 -14.54
CA ALA A 39 -8.24 -27.70 -13.33
C ALA A 39 -8.40 -26.43 -12.47
N ASP A 40 -9.22 -25.45 -12.89
CA ASP A 40 -9.37 -24.20 -12.16
C ASP A 40 -10.12 -24.42 -10.86
N ARG A 41 -9.72 -23.67 -9.85
CA ARG A 41 -10.37 -23.64 -8.55
C ARG A 41 -10.46 -22.19 -8.10
N GLN A 42 -11.61 -21.79 -7.55
CA GLN A 42 -11.80 -20.46 -6.97
C GLN A 42 -12.31 -20.58 -5.55
N ARG A 43 -11.53 -20.11 -4.57
CA ARG A 43 -12.02 -19.92 -3.20
C ARG A 43 -13.06 -18.81 -3.19
N ILE A 44 -14.08 -18.99 -2.36
CA ILE A 44 -15.07 -17.96 -2.09
C ILE A 44 -15.01 -17.62 -0.60
N VAL A 45 -15.19 -16.33 -0.30
CA VAL A 45 -15.29 -15.83 1.08
C VAL A 45 -16.58 -15.06 1.22
N ILE A 46 -17.40 -15.47 2.18
CA ILE A 46 -18.72 -14.88 2.42
C ILE A 46 -18.62 -14.04 3.67
N VAL A 47 -18.77 -12.73 3.50
CA VAL A 47 -18.62 -11.76 4.58
C VAL A 47 -19.97 -11.18 4.93
N LEU A 48 -20.34 -11.27 6.20
CA LEU A 48 -21.47 -10.57 6.76
C LEU A 48 -20.97 -9.26 7.40
N THR A 49 -21.51 -8.14 6.95
CA THR A 49 -21.19 -6.80 7.47
C THR A 49 -22.37 -6.29 8.29
N SER A 50 -22.14 -6.08 9.58
CA SER A 50 -23.11 -5.49 10.51
C SER A 50 -23.32 -3.99 10.25
N PRO A 51 -24.42 -3.40 10.75
CA PRO A 51 -24.71 -1.97 10.58
C PRO A 51 -23.62 -1.04 11.13
N ASP A 52 -22.86 -1.48 12.13
CA ASP A 52 -21.73 -0.75 12.74
C ASP A 52 -20.41 -0.93 11.97
N GLY A 53 -20.46 -1.57 10.79
CA GLY A 53 -19.33 -1.87 9.94
C GLY A 53 -18.47 -3.06 10.40
N GLN A 54 -18.85 -3.78 11.46
CA GLN A 54 -18.16 -5.01 11.84
C GLN A 54 -18.34 -6.08 10.76
N THR A 55 -17.27 -6.75 10.37
CA THR A 55 -17.29 -7.86 9.41
C THR A 55 -17.11 -9.20 10.12
N ARG A 56 -17.78 -10.23 9.61
CA ARG A 56 -17.61 -11.62 10.04
C ARG A 56 -17.48 -12.51 8.81
N ASP A 57 -16.45 -13.34 8.77
CA ASP A 57 -16.37 -14.44 7.81
C ASP A 57 -17.39 -15.52 8.22
N VAL A 58 -18.42 -15.69 7.39
CA VAL A 58 -19.50 -16.66 7.61
C VAL A 58 -19.47 -17.77 6.55
N THR A 59 -18.36 -17.93 5.83
CA THR A 59 -18.23 -18.88 4.72
C THR A 59 -18.63 -20.30 5.11
N ALA A 60 -18.15 -20.79 6.26
CA ALA A 60 -18.45 -22.14 6.73
C ALA A 60 -19.90 -22.33 7.21
N ALA A 61 -20.58 -21.25 7.59
CA ALA A 61 -21.95 -21.28 8.11
C ALA A 61 -23.01 -20.99 7.01
N ALA A 62 -22.58 -20.42 5.89
CA ALA A 62 -23.46 -20.04 4.80
C ALA A 62 -23.99 -21.27 4.05
N GLN A 63 -25.27 -21.23 3.70
CA GLN A 63 -25.88 -22.21 2.80
C GLN A 63 -25.67 -21.75 1.36
N LEU A 64 -25.22 -22.66 0.51
CA LEU A 64 -24.93 -22.40 -0.90
C LEU A 64 -25.97 -23.07 -1.80
N GLY A 65 -26.34 -22.39 -2.87
CA GLY A 65 -27.18 -22.94 -3.93
C GLY A 65 -26.78 -22.39 -5.29
N PHE A 66 -27.10 -23.12 -6.36
CA PHE A 66 -26.85 -22.71 -7.74
C PHE A 66 -28.18 -22.56 -8.48
N ALA A 67 -28.31 -21.53 -9.30
CA ALA A 67 -29.50 -21.35 -10.13
C ALA A 67 -29.62 -22.43 -11.23
N ALA A 68 -28.48 -22.85 -11.78
CA ALA A 68 -28.37 -23.99 -12.68
C ALA A 68 -27.32 -24.97 -12.13
N ASP A 69 -27.77 -26.19 -11.83
CA ASP A 69 -26.90 -27.28 -11.40
C ASP A 69 -26.05 -27.81 -12.56
N GLY A 70 -24.88 -28.37 -12.24
CA GLY A 70 -24.02 -29.04 -13.22
C GLY A 70 -23.09 -28.15 -14.04
N ILE A 71 -23.06 -26.83 -13.78
CA ILE A 71 -22.07 -25.91 -14.37
C ILE A 71 -20.81 -25.82 -13.50
N ALA A 72 -20.98 -25.60 -12.19
CA ALA A 72 -19.91 -25.57 -11.20
C ALA A 72 -20.42 -26.19 -9.89
N GLY A 73 -19.49 -26.63 -9.05
CA GLY A 73 -19.80 -27.20 -7.73
C GLY A 73 -18.72 -26.86 -6.71
N VAL A 74 -18.96 -27.17 -5.45
CA VAL A 74 -17.99 -26.97 -4.37
C VAL A 74 -17.21 -28.26 -4.14
N GLU A 75 -15.89 -28.20 -4.26
CA GLU A 75 -14.96 -29.30 -3.99
C GLU A 75 -13.86 -28.80 -3.05
N ASN A 76 -13.66 -29.48 -1.92
CA ASN A 76 -12.61 -29.14 -0.93
C ASN A 76 -12.62 -27.65 -0.49
N GLY A 77 -13.80 -27.04 -0.40
CA GLY A 77 -13.97 -25.64 0.03
C GLY A 77 -13.68 -24.59 -1.05
N ALA A 78 -13.50 -24.99 -2.31
CA ALA A 78 -13.39 -24.09 -3.46
C ALA A 78 -14.41 -24.47 -4.54
N LEU A 79 -14.80 -23.50 -5.37
CA LEU A 79 -15.56 -23.81 -6.58
C LEU A 79 -14.68 -24.52 -7.60
N ALA A 80 -15.22 -25.58 -8.19
CA ALA A 80 -14.64 -26.35 -9.26
C ALA A 80 -15.60 -26.36 -10.47
N PRO A 81 -15.08 -26.30 -11.70
CA PRO A 81 -15.90 -26.34 -12.89
C PRO A 81 -16.39 -27.77 -13.20
N ILE A 82 -17.61 -27.89 -13.72
CA ILE A 82 -18.25 -29.17 -14.10
C ILE A 82 -18.51 -29.21 -15.61
N ALA A 83 -19.10 -28.15 -16.17
CA ALA A 83 -19.40 -28.02 -17.60
C ALA A 83 -19.40 -26.55 -18.03
N ASP A 84 -19.10 -26.29 -19.30
CA ASP A 84 -19.16 -24.95 -19.87
C ASP A 84 -20.55 -24.34 -19.74
N GLY A 85 -20.61 -23.08 -19.34
CA GLY A 85 -21.86 -22.34 -19.19
C GLY A 85 -21.77 -21.25 -18.12
N GLU A 86 -22.94 -20.72 -17.76
CA GLU A 86 -23.06 -19.69 -16.72
C GLU A 86 -24.11 -20.11 -15.71
N THR A 87 -23.86 -19.83 -14.44
CA THR A 87 -24.80 -20.05 -13.33
C THR A 87 -24.66 -18.93 -12.30
N LEU A 88 -25.63 -18.84 -11.39
CA LEU A 88 -25.61 -17.88 -10.29
C LEU A 88 -25.45 -18.63 -8.99
N LEU A 89 -24.34 -18.39 -8.30
CA LEU A 89 -24.13 -18.86 -6.94
C LEU A 89 -24.92 -17.95 -6.00
N THR A 90 -25.78 -18.54 -5.17
CA THR A 90 -26.46 -17.85 -4.07
C THR A 90 -25.90 -18.35 -2.75
N ALA A 91 -25.53 -17.41 -1.88
CA ALA A 91 -25.17 -17.69 -0.49
C ALA A 91 -26.21 -17.08 0.43
N SER A 92 -26.65 -17.81 1.45
CA SER A 92 -27.55 -17.30 2.49
C SER A 92 -27.02 -17.60 3.89
N ALA A 93 -27.02 -16.59 4.75
CA ALA A 93 -26.60 -16.68 6.15
C ALA A 93 -27.32 -15.62 6.99
N GLU A 94 -27.74 -15.98 8.22
CA GLU A 94 -28.36 -15.05 9.19
C GLU A 94 -29.52 -14.21 8.61
N GLY A 95 -30.33 -14.80 7.73
CA GLY A 95 -31.48 -14.15 7.09
C GLY A 95 -31.13 -13.19 5.94
N GLN A 96 -29.85 -13.05 5.61
CA GLN A 96 -29.36 -12.30 4.45
C GLN A 96 -28.99 -13.25 3.30
N ALA A 97 -29.00 -12.73 2.08
CA ALA A 97 -28.60 -13.47 0.88
C ALA A 97 -27.76 -12.59 -0.05
N ALA A 98 -26.84 -13.23 -0.76
CA ALA A 98 -25.96 -12.60 -1.73
C ALA A 98 -25.81 -13.51 -2.96
N GLN A 99 -25.46 -12.92 -4.09
CA GLN A 99 -25.32 -13.64 -5.36
C GLN A 99 -23.98 -13.31 -6.02
N ALA A 100 -23.37 -14.30 -6.65
CA ALA A 100 -22.18 -14.17 -7.47
C ALA A 100 -22.36 -14.87 -8.80
N ARG A 101 -21.90 -14.24 -9.89
CA ARG A 101 -21.95 -14.84 -11.22
C ARG A 101 -20.81 -15.83 -11.37
N VAL A 102 -21.10 -17.04 -11.85
CA VAL A 102 -20.10 -18.08 -12.12
C VAL A 102 -20.12 -18.38 -13.62
N ILE A 103 -18.97 -18.27 -14.27
CA ILE A 103 -18.78 -18.52 -15.70
C ILE A 103 -17.73 -19.62 -15.85
N VAL A 104 -18.07 -20.70 -16.53
CA VAL A 104 -17.18 -21.82 -16.84
C VAL A 104 -16.98 -21.90 -18.34
N ARG A 105 -15.72 -21.98 -18.78
CA ARG A 105 -15.34 -22.08 -20.20
C ARG A 105 -14.19 -23.05 -20.40
N HIS A 106 -14.08 -23.54 -21.63
CA HIS A 106 -12.96 -24.34 -22.14
C HIS A 106 -12.65 -25.59 -21.30
N MET A 107 -13.69 -26.31 -20.85
CA MET A 107 -13.53 -27.55 -20.08
C MET A 107 -12.71 -28.63 -20.81
N GLU A 108 -12.60 -28.57 -22.14
CA GLU A 108 -11.77 -29.46 -22.94
C GLU A 108 -10.26 -29.17 -22.83
N LYS A 109 -9.88 -28.00 -22.30
CA LYS A 109 -8.48 -27.58 -22.16
C LYS A 109 -7.98 -27.82 -20.75
N ARG A 110 -6.67 -28.11 -20.65
CA ARG A 110 -5.89 -28.02 -19.42
C ARG A 110 -4.72 -27.09 -19.71
N ARG A 111 -4.54 -26.06 -18.87
CA ARG A 111 -3.41 -25.14 -19.00
C ARG A 111 -2.11 -25.87 -18.67
N PRO A 112 -1.08 -25.82 -19.54
CA PRO A 112 0.23 -26.36 -19.20
C PRO A 112 0.84 -25.57 -18.05
N VAL A 113 1.74 -26.21 -17.28
CA VAL A 113 2.49 -25.53 -16.22
C VAL A 113 3.37 -24.45 -16.86
N SER A 114 3.19 -23.20 -16.42
CA SER A 114 3.94 -22.05 -16.90
C SER A 114 5.13 -21.78 -15.99
N PHE A 115 6.29 -21.45 -16.58
CA PHE A 115 7.44 -21.03 -15.80
C PHE A 115 7.16 -19.70 -15.08
N ARG A 116 6.67 -18.69 -15.81
CA ARG A 116 6.38 -17.36 -15.29
C ARG A 116 5.17 -17.33 -14.37
N ASN A 117 4.09 -18.01 -14.74
CA ASN A 117 2.80 -17.90 -14.04
C ASN A 117 2.58 -18.96 -12.94
N ASP A 118 3.46 -19.97 -12.83
CA ASP A 118 3.33 -21.03 -11.81
C ASP A 118 4.65 -21.36 -11.09
N VAL A 119 5.74 -21.67 -11.81
CA VAL A 119 7.03 -22.06 -11.21
C VAL A 119 7.63 -20.94 -10.38
N LEU A 120 7.74 -19.72 -10.93
CA LEU A 120 8.28 -18.57 -10.20
C LEU A 120 7.45 -18.21 -8.96
N PRO A 121 6.11 -18.15 -9.02
CA PRO A 121 5.28 -18.00 -7.83
C PRO A 121 5.53 -19.08 -6.76
N VAL A 122 5.71 -20.35 -7.13
CA VAL A 122 6.08 -21.39 -6.16
C VAL A 122 7.42 -21.10 -5.50
N LEU A 123 8.44 -20.71 -6.27
CA LEU A 123 9.75 -20.35 -5.73
C LEU A 123 9.68 -19.13 -4.80
N MET A 124 8.80 -18.17 -5.11
CA MET A 124 8.51 -17.03 -4.25
C MET A 124 7.81 -17.44 -2.97
N LYS A 125 6.75 -18.25 -3.08
CA LYS A 125 5.99 -18.77 -1.95
C LYS A 125 6.85 -19.57 -0.98
N ALA A 126 7.76 -20.38 -1.51
CA ALA A 126 8.73 -21.15 -0.75
C ALA A 126 9.88 -20.30 -0.17
N GLY A 127 9.99 -19.01 -0.54
CA GLY A 127 11.06 -18.10 -0.12
C GLY A 127 12.41 -18.36 -0.80
N CYS A 128 12.46 -19.18 -1.85
CA CYS A 128 13.70 -19.56 -2.53
C CYS A 128 14.38 -18.36 -3.21
N ASN A 129 13.59 -17.47 -3.81
CA ASN A 129 14.04 -16.26 -4.50
C ASN A 129 13.92 -14.99 -3.62
N ALA A 130 13.81 -15.15 -2.29
CA ALA A 130 13.83 -14.01 -1.37
C ALA A 130 15.26 -13.46 -1.19
N GLY A 131 15.37 -12.21 -0.75
CA GLY A 131 16.65 -11.53 -0.53
C GLY A 131 17.54 -12.17 0.54
N SER A 132 16.97 -12.96 1.45
CA SER A 132 17.71 -13.77 2.43
C SER A 132 18.31 -15.06 1.83
N CYS A 133 17.82 -15.51 0.67
CA CYS A 133 18.21 -16.73 -0.02
C CYS A 133 18.81 -16.43 -1.40
N HIS A 134 18.35 -17.10 -2.47
CA HIS A 134 18.95 -16.99 -3.80
C HIS A 134 18.59 -15.69 -4.52
N GLY A 135 17.59 -14.95 -4.03
CA GLY A 135 17.21 -13.62 -4.55
C GLY A 135 18.10 -12.47 -4.09
N SER A 136 19.11 -12.73 -3.25
CA SER A 136 20.08 -11.71 -2.85
C SER A 136 20.91 -11.26 -4.06
N ALA A 137 21.45 -10.03 -4.01
CA ALA A 137 22.28 -9.49 -5.09
C ALA A 137 23.50 -10.37 -5.45
N GLN A 138 24.02 -11.14 -4.49
CA GLN A 138 25.15 -12.05 -4.72
C GLN A 138 24.71 -13.51 -4.97
N GLY A 139 23.42 -13.83 -4.80
CA GLY A 139 22.95 -15.22 -4.71
C GLY A 139 23.54 -15.96 -3.51
N LYS A 140 23.48 -17.29 -3.53
CA LYS A 140 24.09 -18.17 -2.52
C LYS A 140 24.82 -19.33 -3.21
N ASN A 141 26.08 -19.54 -2.85
CA ASN A 141 26.89 -20.69 -3.28
C ASN A 141 26.90 -20.90 -4.81
N GLY A 142 27.03 -19.80 -5.57
CA GLY A 142 27.06 -19.83 -7.04
C GLY A 142 25.71 -20.08 -7.70
N PHE A 143 24.60 -19.94 -6.96
CA PHE A 143 23.24 -19.95 -7.51
C PHE A 143 22.51 -18.65 -7.15
N ARG A 144 22.02 -17.96 -8.18
CA ARG A 144 21.35 -16.68 -8.06
C ARG A 144 20.03 -16.71 -8.82
N LEU A 145 19.00 -16.22 -8.16
CA LEU A 145 17.72 -15.87 -8.76
C LEU A 145 17.55 -14.36 -8.61
N SER A 146 16.66 -13.79 -9.40
CA SER A 146 16.18 -12.43 -9.23
C SER A 146 15.33 -12.34 -7.96
N LEU A 147 15.34 -11.16 -7.32
CA LEU A 147 14.53 -10.94 -6.13
C LEU A 147 13.05 -11.15 -6.48
N PHE A 148 12.38 -12.07 -5.79
CA PHE A 148 10.97 -12.43 -5.98
C PHE A 148 10.56 -12.83 -7.40
N GLY A 149 11.51 -13.19 -8.27
CA GLY A 149 11.19 -13.61 -9.65
C GLY A 149 10.96 -12.44 -10.60
N PHE A 150 11.43 -11.23 -10.27
CA PHE A 150 11.27 -10.03 -11.08
C PHE A 150 12.04 -10.03 -12.41
N GLU A 151 12.91 -11.01 -12.68
CA GLU A 151 13.61 -11.19 -13.96
C GLU A 151 13.47 -12.64 -14.46
N PRO A 152 12.29 -13.02 -14.99
CA PRO A 152 11.96 -14.41 -15.31
C PRO A 152 12.93 -15.05 -16.30
N ASP A 153 13.37 -14.32 -17.33
CA ASP A 153 14.27 -14.87 -18.35
C ASP A 153 15.63 -15.29 -17.76
N LYS A 154 16.17 -14.48 -16.84
CA LYS A 154 17.42 -14.78 -16.15
C LYS A 154 17.25 -15.95 -15.20
N ASP A 155 16.12 -16.01 -14.50
CA ASP A 155 15.80 -17.09 -13.56
C ASP A 155 15.63 -18.42 -14.27
N TYR A 156 14.96 -18.41 -15.42
CA TYR A 156 14.80 -19.60 -16.26
C TYR A 156 16.16 -20.17 -16.67
N VAL A 157 17.07 -19.32 -17.17
CA VAL A 157 18.44 -19.74 -17.53
C VAL A 157 19.19 -20.26 -16.31
N SER A 158 19.10 -19.58 -15.16
CA SER A 158 19.85 -20.00 -13.97
C SER A 158 19.36 -21.33 -13.39
N LEU A 159 18.06 -21.60 -13.52
CA LEU A 159 17.48 -22.89 -13.11
C LEU A 159 17.82 -24.01 -14.09
N THR A 160 17.68 -23.78 -15.39
CA THR A 160 17.68 -24.85 -16.40
C THR A 160 19.02 -25.08 -17.09
N ARG A 161 19.90 -24.07 -17.18
CA ARG A 161 21.11 -24.09 -18.02
C ARG A 161 22.40 -23.89 -17.23
N ASP A 162 22.40 -23.04 -16.20
CA ASP A 162 23.62 -22.70 -15.45
C ASP A 162 24.32 -23.92 -14.84
N VAL A 163 25.64 -23.89 -14.87
CA VAL A 163 26.52 -24.94 -14.30
C VAL A 163 26.13 -26.32 -14.84
N TRP A 164 26.06 -26.43 -16.17
CA TRP A 164 25.76 -27.67 -16.92
C TRP A 164 24.44 -28.31 -16.50
N SER A 165 23.38 -27.51 -16.32
CA SER A 165 22.03 -27.96 -15.97
C SER A 165 21.93 -28.78 -14.67
N ARG A 166 22.92 -28.68 -13.77
CA ARG A 166 23.01 -29.49 -12.53
C ARG A 166 21.81 -29.42 -11.58
N ARG A 167 20.89 -28.45 -11.79
CA ARG A 167 19.75 -28.19 -10.90
C ARG A 167 18.52 -29.01 -11.27
N VAL A 168 18.47 -29.50 -12.50
CA VAL A 168 17.36 -30.24 -13.07
C VAL A 168 17.87 -31.58 -13.58
N ASP A 169 17.28 -32.67 -13.13
CA ASP A 169 17.47 -34.01 -13.66
C ASP A 169 16.24 -34.36 -14.51
N LEU A 170 16.43 -34.38 -15.83
CA LEU A 170 15.34 -34.64 -16.79
C LEU A 170 15.00 -36.14 -16.89
N ALA A 171 15.86 -37.03 -16.37
CA ALA A 171 15.60 -38.47 -16.36
C ALA A 171 14.80 -38.87 -15.12
N ASP A 172 15.08 -38.23 -13.98
CA ASP A 172 14.34 -38.40 -12.73
C ASP A 172 14.07 -37.04 -12.08
N PRO A 173 12.89 -36.44 -12.34
CA PRO A 173 12.52 -35.13 -11.80
C PRO A 173 12.76 -35.00 -10.30
N HIS A 174 12.48 -36.05 -9.53
CA HIS A 174 12.59 -36.04 -8.07
C HIS A 174 14.04 -35.98 -7.56
N ARG A 175 15.03 -36.35 -8.38
CA ARG A 175 16.46 -36.21 -8.07
C ARG A 175 17.02 -34.82 -8.36
N SER A 176 16.26 -33.98 -9.08
CA SER A 176 16.63 -32.60 -9.35
C SER A 176 17.00 -31.87 -8.06
N LEU A 177 18.16 -31.18 -8.04
CA LEU A 177 18.54 -30.38 -6.87
C LEU A 177 17.53 -29.28 -6.56
N MET A 178 16.79 -28.81 -7.58
CA MET A 178 15.67 -27.88 -7.44
C MET A 178 14.53 -28.42 -6.56
N LEU A 179 14.36 -29.74 -6.45
CA LEU A 179 13.35 -30.38 -5.61
C LEU A 179 13.95 -30.97 -4.33
N SER A 180 15.03 -31.74 -4.47
CA SER A 180 15.60 -32.51 -3.36
C SER A 180 16.20 -31.63 -2.25
N LYS A 181 16.81 -30.49 -2.58
CA LYS A 181 17.33 -29.54 -1.58
C LYS A 181 16.21 -28.88 -0.76
N PRO A 182 15.22 -28.20 -1.36
CA PRO A 182 14.13 -27.60 -0.58
C PRO A 182 13.24 -28.67 0.07
N ALA A 183 13.20 -29.91 -0.42
CA ALA A 183 12.52 -31.02 0.27
C ALA A 183 13.27 -31.54 1.52
N GLY A 184 14.54 -31.17 1.70
CA GLY A 184 15.40 -31.65 2.78
C GLY A 184 16.01 -33.03 2.54
N GLU A 185 15.93 -33.56 1.32
CA GLU A 185 16.50 -34.86 0.92
C GLU A 185 18.02 -34.75 0.67
N VAL A 186 18.49 -33.55 0.35
CA VAL A 186 19.92 -33.20 0.21
C VAL A 186 20.22 -32.02 1.13
N ALA A 187 21.42 -32.01 1.71
CA ALA A 187 21.88 -30.93 2.58
C ALA A 187 21.71 -29.54 1.94
N HIS A 188 21.03 -28.65 2.65
CA HIS A 188 20.69 -27.31 2.20
C HIS A 188 20.67 -26.34 3.38
N GLU A 189 21.54 -25.32 3.36
CA GLU A 189 21.62 -24.29 4.41
C GLU A 189 20.30 -23.50 4.56
N GLY A 190 19.54 -23.35 3.46
CA GLY A 190 18.24 -22.69 3.49
C GLY A 190 17.15 -23.49 4.22
N GLY A 191 17.43 -24.72 4.66
CA GLY A 191 16.49 -25.61 5.33
C GLY A 191 15.44 -26.20 4.38
N ARG A 192 14.44 -26.87 4.97
CA ARG A 192 13.28 -27.41 4.26
C ARG A 192 12.33 -26.25 3.89
N ARG A 193 12.00 -26.14 2.61
CA ARG A 193 11.14 -25.10 2.01
C ARG A 193 9.97 -25.68 1.21
N LEU A 194 10.07 -26.94 0.80
CA LEU A 194 9.03 -27.68 0.10
C LEU A 194 8.82 -29.03 0.78
N GLU A 195 7.65 -29.61 0.58
CA GLU A 195 7.31 -30.93 1.08
C GLU A 195 6.78 -31.80 -0.06
N ARG A 196 7.34 -33.00 -0.20
CA ARG A 196 6.94 -33.97 -1.23
C ARG A 196 5.46 -34.34 -1.07
N GLY A 197 4.73 -34.39 -2.19
CA GLY A 197 3.29 -34.67 -2.21
C GLY A 197 2.41 -33.46 -1.88
N THR A 198 3.00 -32.25 -1.78
CA THR A 198 2.23 -31.01 -1.74
C THR A 198 2.03 -30.46 -3.16
N PRO A 199 0.93 -29.73 -3.44
CA PRO A 199 0.67 -29.18 -4.76
C PRO A 199 1.82 -28.35 -5.33
N MET A 200 2.54 -27.59 -4.50
CA MET A 200 3.70 -26.81 -4.94
C MET A 200 4.87 -27.68 -5.38
N TYR A 201 5.16 -28.76 -4.65
CA TYR A 201 6.22 -29.69 -5.01
C TYR A 201 5.87 -30.44 -6.31
N ASP A 202 4.62 -30.91 -6.41
CA ASP A 202 4.15 -31.69 -7.55
C ASP A 202 4.10 -30.83 -8.82
N LEU A 203 3.74 -29.55 -8.72
CA LEU A 203 3.78 -28.60 -9.83
C LEU A 203 5.20 -28.43 -10.39
N LEU A 204 6.20 -28.26 -9.51
CA LEU A 204 7.59 -28.18 -9.94
C LEU A 204 8.08 -29.49 -10.56
N ALA A 205 7.68 -30.64 -10.00
CA ALA A 205 7.99 -31.94 -10.55
C ALA A 205 7.34 -32.16 -11.93
N GLU A 206 6.09 -31.75 -12.14
CA GLU A 206 5.37 -31.78 -13.42
C GLU A 206 6.09 -30.92 -14.46
N TRP A 207 6.51 -29.70 -14.10
CA TRP A 207 7.28 -28.83 -15.00
C TRP A 207 8.62 -29.45 -15.42
N ILE A 208 9.34 -30.09 -14.48
CA ILE A 208 10.60 -30.79 -14.78
C ILE A 208 10.34 -32.02 -15.66
N ALA A 209 9.31 -32.82 -15.36
CA ALA A 209 8.91 -33.99 -16.15
C ALA A 209 8.51 -33.62 -17.58
N ALA A 210 7.90 -32.44 -17.76
CA ALA A 210 7.60 -31.86 -19.07
C ALA A 210 8.85 -31.34 -19.81
N ARG A 211 10.05 -31.61 -19.28
CA ARG A 211 11.37 -31.19 -19.78
C ARG A 211 11.62 -29.69 -19.68
N THR A 212 11.13 -29.08 -18.60
CA THR A 212 11.31 -27.66 -18.27
C THR A 212 11.02 -26.74 -19.46
N PRO A 213 9.80 -26.75 -20.01
CA PRO A 213 9.46 -25.86 -21.12
C PRO A 213 9.59 -24.40 -20.67
N ASP A 214 10.11 -23.55 -21.55
CA ASP A 214 9.94 -22.10 -21.44
C ASP A 214 8.52 -21.73 -21.89
N ASP A 215 8.03 -20.58 -21.44
CA ASP A 215 6.70 -20.11 -21.83
C ASP A 215 6.68 -19.64 -23.30
N PRO A 216 5.54 -19.75 -23.98
CA PRO A 216 5.42 -19.25 -25.35
C PRO A 216 5.44 -17.71 -25.38
N PRO A 217 5.82 -17.09 -26.52
CA PRO A 217 5.91 -15.63 -26.62
C PRO A 217 4.60 -14.87 -26.41
N ASP A 218 3.46 -15.53 -26.61
CA ASP A 218 2.11 -15.01 -26.44
C ASP A 218 1.50 -15.35 -25.06
N LEU A 219 2.31 -15.80 -24.10
CA LEU A 219 1.85 -16.05 -22.73
C LEU A 219 1.15 -14.79 -22.17
N PRO A 220 -0.07 -14.92 -21.63
CA PRO A 220 -0.74 -13.82 -20.94
C PRO A 220 0.11 -13.27 -19.79
N VAL A 221 0.30 -11.96 -19.80
CA VAL A 221 1.11 -11.24 -18.81
C VAL A 221 0.23 -10.86 -17.62
N LEU A 222 0.75 -11.05 -16.41
CA LEU A 222 0.11 -10.59 -15.18
C LEU A 222 -0.05 -9.05 -15.20
N THR A 223 -1.27 -8.56 -15.12
CA THR A 223 -1.59 -7.12 -15.17
C THR A 223 -1.93 -6.53 -13.82
N GLY A 224 -2.28 -7.36 -12.84
CA GLY A 224 -2.63 -6.90 -11.51
C GLY A 224 -3.04 -8.03 -10.58
N ILE A 225 -3.22 -7.66 -9.31
CA ILE A 225 -3.81 -8.53 -8.29
C ILE A 225 -4.82 -7.74 -7.48
N GLU A 226 -5.79 -8.43 -6.91
CA GLU A 226 -6.66 -7.94 -5.85
C GLU A 226 -6.64 -8.90 -4.66
N CYS A 227 -6.94 -8.38 -3.48
CA CYS A 227 -7.08 -9.16 -2.25
C CYS A 227 -8.46 -8.89 -1.67
N LEU A 228 -9.21 -9.96 -1.39
CA LEU A 228 -10.61 -9.92 -1.01
C LEU A 228 -10.84 -10.66 0.33
N PRO A 229 -11.70 -10.14 1.22
CA PRO A 229 -12.32 -8.81 1.14
C PRO A 229 -11.26 -7.69 1.20
N ALA A 230 -11.57 -6.53 0.63
CA ALA A 230 -10.64 -5.39 0.59
C ALA A 230 -10.33 -4.81 1.99
N GLU A 231 -11.18 -5.15 2.97
CA GLU A 231 -11.05 -4.75 4.36
C GLU A 231 -11.71 -5.79 5.27
N ALA A 232 -11.16 -5.95 6.48
CA ALA A 232 -11.78 -6.71 7.56
C ALA A 232 -11.83 -5.88 8.85
N VAL A 233 -12.99 -5.84 9.51
CA VAL A 233 -13.23 -5.18 10.79
C VAL A 233 -13.74 -6.22 11.79
N MET A 234 -12.82 -6.85 12.52
CA MET A 234 -13.12 -7.92 13.48
C MET A 234 -13.32 -7.36 14.89
N ARG A 235 -13.93 -8.16 15.77
CA ARG A 235 -14.17 -7.82 17.18
C ARG A 235 -13.62 -8.89 18.11
N GLY A 236 -12.78 -8.47 19.06
CA GLY A 236 -12.11 -9.37 19.98
C GLY A 236 -11.01 -10.20 19.32
N ALA A 237 -10.28 -10.95 20.16
CA ALA A 237 -9.21 -11.84 19.72
C ALA A 237 -9.75 -13.20 19.26
N GLY A 238 -8.99 -13.88 18.41
CA GLY A 238 -9.26 -15.24 17.94
C GLY A 238 -10.35 -15.35 16.87
N GLN A 239 -10.85 -14.23 16.35
CA GLN A 239 -11.70 -14.24 15.15
C GLN A 239 -10.85 -14.51 13.93
N THR A 240 -11.44 -15.16 12.93
CA THR A 240 -10.74 -15.47 11.68
C THR A 240 -11.40 -14.79 10.49
N GLN A 241 -10.58 -14.45 9.50
CA GLN A 241 -11.01 -13.94 8.20
C GLN A 241 -10.13 -14.56 7.12
N GLN A 242 -10.73 -15.30 6.19
CA GLN A 242 -10.00 -15.78 5.01
C GLN A 242 -9.82 -14.63 4.02
N LEU A 243 -8.60 -14.49 3.49
CA LEU A 243 -8.31 -13.64 2.34
C LEU A 243 -8.22 -14.49 1.07
N VAL A 244 -8.65 -13.93 -0.05
CA VAL A 244 -8.50 -14.50 -1.40
C VAL A 244 -7.72 -13.53 -2.24
N VAL A 245 -6.65 -14.02 -2.88
CA VAL A 245 -5.85 -13.22 -3.81
C VAL A 245 -6.19 -13.67 -5.21
N ARG A 246 -6.61 -12.73 -6.05
CA ARG A 246 -6.95 -12.99 -7.44
C ARG A 246 -6.03 -12.21 -8.37
N ALA A 247 -5.46 -12.90 -9.34
CA ALA A 247 -4.60 -12.32 -10.37
C ALA A 247 -5.39 -12.08 -11.65
N THR A 248 -5.12 -10.98 -12.34
CA THR A 248 -5.68 -10.67 -13.67
C THR A 248 -4.59 -10.69 -14.73
N TYR A 249 -4.91 -11.14 -15.94
CA TYR A 249 -3.97 -11.29 -17.03
C TYR A 249 -4.36 -10.47 -18.27
N SER A 250 -3.40 -10.24 -19.18
CA SER A 250 -3.56 -9.37 -20.35
C SER A 250 -4.56 -9.87 -21.39
N ASP A 251 -4.93 -11.15 -21.35
CA ASP A 251 -5.98 -11.74 -22.19
C ASP A 251 -7.39 -11.63 -21.59
N GLY A 252 -7.49 -10.99 -20.42
CA GLY A 252 -8.74 -10.80 -19.68
C GLY A 252 -9.12 -11.96 -18.76
N THR A 253 -8.30 -13.00 -18.67
CA THR A 253 -8.52 -14.10 -17.71
C THR A 253 -8.13 -13.68 -16.29
N ASP A 254 -8.69 -14.37 -15.30
CA ASP A 254 -8.34 -14.23 -13.89
C ASP A 254 -8.15 -15.57 -13.20
N ARG A 255 -7.39 -15.58 -12.09
CA ARG A 255 -7.06 -16.80 -11.35
C ARG A 255 -7.01 -16.56 -9.86
N ASP A 256 -7.58 -17.47 -9.08
CA ASP A 256 -7.26 -17.59 -7.66
C ASP A 256 -5.80 -18.03 -7.52
N VAL A 257 -5.00 -17.15 -6.90
CA VAL A 257 -3.58 -17.36 -6.65
C VAL A 257 -3.27 -17.36 -5.15
N THR A 258 -4.28 -17.47 -4.29
CA THR A 258 -4.13 -17.38 -2.82
C THR A 258 -3.10 -18.38 -2.28
N SER A 259 -3.08 -19.61 -2.79
CA SER A 259 -2.08 -20.63 -2.39
C SER A 259 -0.65 -20.32 -2.85
N LEU A 260 -0.48 -19.47 -3.86
CA LEU A 260 0.82 -19.06 -4.40
C LEU A 260 1.23 -17.66 -3.91
N ALA A 261 0.30 -16.89 -3.35
CA ALA A 261 0.56 -15.56 -2.82
C ALA A 261 1.35 -15.63 -1.50
N VAL A 262 2.27 -14.69 -1.28
CA VAL A 262 2.96 -14.52 0.00
C VAL A 262 2.24 -13.48 0.83
N PHE A 263 1.97 -13.79 2.10
CA PHE A 263 1.29 -12.89 3.03
C PHE A 263 2.26 -12.43 4.13
N ASP A 264 2.29 -11.12 4.40
CA ASP A 264 3.12 -10.49 5.41
C ASP A 264 2.28 -9.44 6.18
N PRO A 265 2.08 -9.56 7.50
CA PRO A 265 1.37 -8.55 8.29
C PRO A 265 2.32 -7.42 8.73
N THR A 266 1.83 -6.18 8.78
CA THR A 266 2.59 -5.05 9.36
C THR A 266 2.68 -5.13 10.89
N ASP A 267 1.67 -5.73 11.53
CA ASP A 267 1.64 -6.01 12.96
C ASP A 267 0.90 -7.33 13.24
N ALA A 268 1.67 -8.39 13.51
CA ALA A 268 1.13 -9.71 13.80
C ALA A 268 0.47 -9.82 15.19
N LEU A 269 0.70 -8.86 16.10
CA LEU A 269 0.03 -8.84 17.41
C LEU A 269 -1.43 -8.41 17.27
N THR A 270 -1.71 -7.50 16.35
CA THR A 270 -3.07 -7.08 16.00
C THR A 270 -3.73 -8.06 15.03
N ALA A 271 -3.06 -8.43 13.93
CA ALA A 271 -3.59 -9.36 12.94
C ALA A 271 -2.49 -10.27 12.38
N ALA A 272 -2.42 -11.50 12.90
CA ALA A 272 -1.55 -12.52 12.33
C ALA A 272 -2.18 -13.07 11.05
N VAL A 273 -1.36 -13.45 10.06
CA VAL A 273 -1.82 -14.12 8.84
C VAL A 273 -0.97 -15.36 8.59
N ASP A 274 -1.62 -16.46 8.23
CA ASP A 274 -0.94 -17.71 7.91
C ASP A 274 -0.55 -17.81 6.42
N ALA A 275 0.13 -18.89 6.06
CA ALA A 275 0.54 -19.13 4.66
C ALA A 275 -0.65 -19.37 3.71
N ASN A 276 -1.87 -19.58 4.20
CA ASN A 276 -3.05 -19.79 3.36
C ASN A 276 -3.90 -18.53 3.23
N GLY A 277 -3.46 -17.41 3.81
CA GLY A 277 -4.21 -16.15 3.80
C GLY A 277 -5.30 -16.09 4.88
N GLN A 278 -5.30 -16.98 5.87
CA GLN A 278 -6.20 -16.90 7.01
C GLN A 278 -5.64 -15.90 8.02
N VAL A 279 -6.36 -14.80 8.21
CA VAL A 279 -6.06 -13.79 9.22
C VAL A 279 -6.68 -14.21 10.55
N THR A 280 -5.95 -14.04 11.65
CA THR A 280 -6.44 -14.24 13.02
C THR A 280 -6.30 -12.93 13.81
N SER A 281 -7.38 -12.46 14.41
CA SER A 281 -7.37 -11.25 15.23
C SER A 281 -6.67 -11.47 16.58
N GLY A 282 -5.93 -10.45 17.02
CA GLY A 282 -5.23 -10.42 18.30
C GLY A 282 -5.63 -9.20 19.14
N LEU A 283 -4.67 -8.32 19.41
CA LEU A 283 -4.88 -7.10 20.19
C LEU A 283 -5.74 -6.07 19.42
N PRO A 284 -6.51 -5.22 20.12
CA PRO A 284 -7.21 -4.13 19.48
C PRO A 284 -6.25 -3.15 18.80
N GLY A 285 -6.56 -2.77 17.57
CA GLY A 285 -5.69 -1.92 16.76
C GLY A 285 -5.98 -2.00 15.27
N GLU A 286 -5.04 -1.49 14.51
CA GLU A 286 -5.01 -1.59 13.06
C GLU A 286 -3.73 -2.27 12.60
N ALA A 287 -3.88 -3.19 11.65
CA ALA A 287 -2.78 -3.78 10.90
C ALA A 287 -3.12 -3.81 9.41
N PHE A 288 -2.10 -3.96 8.58
CA PHE A 288 -2.24 -4.21 7.16
C PHE A 288 -1.65 -5.58 6.84
N VAL A 289 -2.37 -6.36 6.06
CA VAL A 289 -1.89 -7.64 5.53
C VAL A 289 -1.49 -7.42 4.09
N MET A 290 -0.20 -7.46 3.80
CA MET A 290 0.31 -7.42 2.44
C MET A 290 0.19 -8.79 1.79
N ALA A 291 -0.38 -8.85 0.60
CA ALA A 291 -0.37 -10.01 -0.28
C ALA A 291 0.52 -9.71 -1.50
N ARG A 292 1.42 -10.64 -1.83
CA ARG A 292 2.33 -10.56 -2.97
C ARG A 292 2.13 -11.72 -3.91
N PHE A 293 2.01 -11.45 -5.22
CA PHE A 293 2.00 -12.46 -6.26
C PHE A 293 2.65 -11.90 -7.54
N GLY A 294 3.62 -12.65 -8.09
CA GLY A 294 4.45 -12.18 -9.19
C GLY A 294 5.13 -10.84 -8.86
N THR A 295 4.95 -9.86 -9.73
CA THR A 295 5.52 -8.51 -9.60
C THR A 295 4.68 -7.54 -8.77
N PHE A 296 3.54 -7.97 -8.25
CA PHE A 296 2.58 -7.11 -7.57
C PHE A 296 2.53 -7.39 -6.06
N ALA A 297 2.38 -6.31 -5.29
CA ALA A 297 2.10 -6.32 -3.87
C ALA A 297 0.93 -5.38 -3.57
N LEU A 298 -0.02 -5.84 -2.77
CA LEU A 298 -1.20 -5.07 -2.35
C LEU A 298 -1.44 -5.27 -0.86
N VAL A 299 -1.98 -4.27 -0.18
CA VAL A 299 -2.28 -4.31 1.26
C VAL A 299 -3.78 -4.34 1.51
N THR A 300 -4.21 -5.21 2.42
CA THR A 300 -5.58 -5.29 2.94
C THR A 300 -5.60 -4.75 4.35
N GLN A 301 -6.52 -3.82 4.65
CA GLN A 301 -6.66 -3.26 5.99
C GLN A 301 -7.40 -4.23 6.90
N VAL A 302 -6.84 -4.48 8.09
CA VAL A 302 -7.44 -5.29 9.13
C VAL A 302 -7.53 -4.47 10.41
N ILE A 303 -8.75 -4.27 10.89
CA ILE A 303 -9.04 -3.59 12.15
C ILE A 303 -9.55 -4.63 13.15
N VAL A 304 -8.98 -4.60 14.35
CA VAL A 304 -9.47 -5.39 15.47
C VAL A 304 -10.01 -4.42 16.52
N ARG A 305 -11.32 -4.48 16.75
CA ARG A 305 -12.00 -3.74 17.82
C ARG A 305 -11.94 -4.52 19.12
N ALA A 306 -11.99 -3.82 20.25
CA ALA A 306 -12.13 -4.45 21.55
C ALA A 306 -13.38 -5.34 21.62
N ALA A 307 -13.27 -6.49 22.29
CA ALA A 307 -14.37 -7.45 22.44
C ALA A 307 -15.59 -6.80 23.12
N GLU A 308 -15.33 -6.10 24.21
CA GLU A 308 -16.30 -5.28 24.93
C GLU A 308 -15.98 -3.81 24.69
N THR A 309 -17.01 -3.01 24.45
CA THR A 309 -16.85 -1.57 24.30
C THR A 309 -18.11 -0.85 24.76
N SER A 310 -17.93 0.24 25.49
CA SER A 310 -18.98 1.24 25.75
C SER A 310 -18.92 2.37 24.74
N PHE A 311 -18.27 2.17 23.59
CA PHE A 311 -18.11 3.19 22.56
C PHE A 311 -19.47 3.67 22.08
N ALA A 312 -19.77 4.92 22.43
CA ALA A 312 -20.79 5.73 21.84
C ALA A 312 -20.08 7.01 21.43
N TRP A 313 -20.11 7.33 20.13
CA TRP A 313 -19.50 8.57 19.64
C TRP A 313 -20.08 9.75 20.40
N ASN A 314 -19.22 10.65 20.88
CA ASN A 314 -19.61 11.78 21.74
C ASN A 314 -20.08 13.01 20.94
N ASP A 315 -20.29 12.87 19.63
CA ASP A 315 -20.65 13.94 18.70
C ASP A 315 -19.73 15.17 18.77
N GLU A 316 -18.43 14.95 19.06
CA GLU A 316 -17.42 16.01 19.05
C GLU A 316 -17.40 16.69 17.68
N PRO A 317 -17.62 18.03 17.62
CA PRO A 317 -17.64 18.74 16.36
C PRO A 317 -16.25 18.75 15.72
N ALA A 318 -16.18 18.44 14.42
CA ALA A 318 -14.96 18.63 13.66
C ALA A 318 -14.73 20.13 13.43
N ALA A 319 -13.53 20.65 13.75
CA ALA A 319 -13.23 22.06 13.52
C ALA A 319 -12.81 22.32 12.06
N ASN A 320 -12.32 21.31 11.36
CA ASN A 320 -11.87 21.39 9.97
C ASN A 320 -11.83 20.00 9.29
N LEU A 321 -11.45 19.97 8.01
CA LEU A 321 -11.37 18.75 7.19
C LEU A 321 -10.40 17.68 7.73
N ILE A 322 -9.37 18.08 8.49
CA ILE A 322 -8.41 17.15 9.11
C ILE A 322 -9.10 16.41 10.24
N ASP A 323 -9.85 17.14 11.08
CA ASP A 323 -10.64 16.53 12.15
C ASP A 323 -11.73 15.62 11.59
N GLU A 324 -12.36 15.96 10.47
CA GLU A 324 -13.33 15.08 9.80
C GLU A 324 -12.69 13.72 9.43
N ALA A 325 -11.49 13.75 8.84
CA ALA A 325 -10.74 12.54 8.48
C ALA A 325 -10.30 11.74 9.72
N ILE A 326 -9.80 12.43 10.76
CA ILE A 326 -9.42 11.80 12.04
C ILE A 326 -10.65 11.18 12.72
N HIS A 327 -11.77 11.90 12.80
CA HIS A 327 -13.01 11.42 13.39
C HIS A 327 -13.55 10.21 12.64
N ALA A 328 -13.49 10.20 11.30
CA ALA A 328 -13.86 9.03 10.52
C ALA A 328 -13.00 7.81 10.90
N LYS A 329 -11.69 7.99 11.08
CA LYS A 329 -10.78 6.93 11.50
C LYS A 329 -11.05 6.45 12.93
N LEU A 330 -11.22 7.37 13.87
CA LEU A 330 -11.50 7.08 15.28
C LEU A 330 -12.85 6.35 15.45
N ARG A 331 -13.90 6.78 14.74
CA ARG A 331 -15.19 6.05 14.70
C ARG A 331 -15.03 4.63 14.22
N LYS A 332 -14.23 4.43 13.16
CA LYS A 332 -13.95 3.10 12.61
C LYS A 332 -13.22 2.19 13.60
N LEU A 333 -12.27 2.75 14.35
CA LEU A 333 -11.54 2.05 15.41
C LEU A 333 -12.32 1.92 16.73
N GLN A 334 -13.48 2.59 16.85
CA GLN A 334 -14.23 2.72 18.11
C GLN A 334 -13.41 3.35 19.24
N ILE A 335 -12.64 4.38 18.90
CA ILE A 335 -11.85 5.17 19.83
C ILE A 335 -12.49 6.55 19.94
N LEU A 336 -12.65 7.06 21.15
CA LEU A 336 -13.10 8.44 21.36
C LEU A 336 -11.94 9.43 21.16
N PRO A 337 -12.19 10.63 20.62
CA PRO A 337 -11.20 11.70 20.66
C PRO A 337 -10.78 11.97 22.11
N SER A 338 -9.52 12.33 22.30
CA SER A 338 -9.03 12.77 23.61
C SER A 338 -9.76 14.04 24.05
N ASP A 339 -9.96 14.20 25.35
CA ASP A 339 -10.54 15.42 25.91
C ASP A 339 -9.73 16.67 25.50
N VAL A 340 -10.46 17.78 25.34
CA VAL A 340 -9.85 19.08 25.07
C VAL A 340 -8.91 19.44 26.22
N ALA A 341 -7.64 19.69 25.90
CA ALA A 341 -6.63 20.08 26.88
C ALA A 341 -7.04 21.36 27.62
N ASP A 342 -6.68 21.49 28.90
CA ASP A 342 -6.85 22.72 29.67
C ASP A 342 -6.03 23.87 29.09
N ASP A 343 -6.37 25.11 29.47
CA ASP A 343 -5.77 26.31 28.89
C ASP A 343 -4.25 26.43 29.12
N ALA A 344 -3.75 26.04 30.28
CA ALA A 344 -2.31 26.12 30.57
C ALA A 344 -1.54 25.09 29.75
N THR A 345 -2.07 23.88 29.64
CA THR A 345 -1.52 22.82 28.78
C THR A 345 -1.54 23.21 27.31
N PHE A 346 -2.68 23.74 26.82
CA PHE A 346 -2.82 24.23 25.45
C PHE A 346 -1.80 25.34 25.14
N LEU A 347 -1.73 26.36 26.00
CA LEU A 347 -0.84 27.50 25.83
C LEU A 347 0.63 27.07 25.71
N ARG A 348 1.09 26.18 26.60
CA ARG A 348 2.47 25.68 26.54
C ARG A 348 2.73 24.90 25.24
N ARG A 349 1.81 24.02 24.84
CA ARG A 349 1.98 23.19 23.63
C ARG A 349 2.01 24.04 22.37
N ILE A 350 1.04 24.95 22.21
CA ILE A 350 0.92 25.76 20.99
C ILE A 350 2.13 26.69 20.79
N TYR A 351 2.69 27.26 21.86
CA TYR A 351 3.91 28.07 21.77
C TYR A 351 5.13 27.25 21.33
N LEU A 352 5.30 26.05 21.89
CA LEU A 352 6.40 25.16 21.49
C LEU A 352 6.23 24.64 20.06
N ASP A 353 5.02 24.27 19.67
CA ASP A 353 4.75 23.69 18.35
C ASP A 353 4.87 24.73 17.23
N VAL A 354 4.33 25.94 17.45
CA VAL A 354 4.28 27.02 16.45
C VAL A 354 5.57 27.83 16.41
N LEU A 355 6.15 28.16 17.57
CA LEU A 355 7.30 29.09 17.67
C LEU A 355 8.58 28.45 18.21
N GLY A 356 8.51 27.28 18.85
CA GLY A 356 9.69 26.62 19.43
C GLY A 356 10.22 27.29 20.70
N VAL A 357 9.43 28.16 21.32
CA VAL A 357 9.76 28.88 22.55
C VAL A 357 8.66 28.71 23.59
N LEU A 358 8.93 29.06 24.84
CA LEU A 358 7.92 29.11 25.90
C LEU A 358 7.23 30.48 25.94
N PRO A 359 5.95 30.56 26.35
CA PRO A 359 5.30 31.83 26.61
C PRO A 359 5.98 32.55 27.78
N THR A 360 6.04 33.87 27.71
CA THR A 360 6.45 34.73 28.82
C THR A 360 5.42 34.71 29.93
N ARG A 361 5.81 35.17 31.12
CA ARG A 361 4.89 35.24 32.27
C ARG A 361 3.67 36.10 31.96
N GLU A 362 3.90 37.24 31.32
CA GLU A 362 2.86 38.21 30.97
C GLU A 362 1.87 37.62 29.96
N GLU A 363 2.36 36.87 28.95
CA GLU A 363 1.50 36.16 27.99
C GLU A 363 0.66 35.06 28.66
N ILE A 364 1.24 34.33 29.62
CA ILE A 364 0.50 33.33 30.41
C ILE A 364 -0.61 33.99 31.22
N GLU A 365 -0.28 35.03 31.98
CA GLU A 365 -1.25 35.73 32.83
C GLU A 365 -2.38 36.34 31.97
N ALA A 366 -2.05 36.94 30.82
CA ALA A 366 -3.03 37.50 29.90
C ALA A 366 -3.97 36.44 29.30
N PHE A 367 -3.44 35.31 28.82
CA PHE A 367 -4.24 34.26 28.20
C PHE A 367 -5.15 33.53 29.19
N LEU A 368 -4.66 33.32 30.43
CA LEU A 368 -5.45 32.69 31.49
C LEU A 368 -6.56 33.61 32.02
N ALA A 369 -6.35 34.93 31.97
CA ALA A 369 -7.36 35.91 32.35
C ALA A 369 -8.40 36.18 31.24
N ASP A 370 -8.10 35.86 29.97
CA ASP A 370 -9.04 36.03 28.86
C ASP A 370 -10.19 34.99 28.96
N ALA A 371 -11.42 35.48 29.01
CA ALA A 371 -12.64 34.68 29.11
C ALA A 371 -13.41 34.54 27.77
N ALA A 372 -12.89 35.10 26.68
CA ALA A 372 -13.55 35.01 25.39
C ALA A 372 -13.54 33.57 24.85
N ALA A 373 -14.66 33.18 24.24
CA ALA A 373 -14.84 31.82 23.70
C ALA A 373 -13.88 31.47 22.55
N ASP A 374 -13.37 32.49 21.83
CA ASP A 374 -12.49 32.34 20.67
C ASP A 374 -11.00 32.59 21.00
N LYS A 375 -10.63 32.73 22.28
CA LYS A 375 -9.27 33.13 22.69
C LYS A 375 -8.16 32.23 22.15
N ARG A 376 -8.44 30.93 21.96
CA ARG A 376 -7.49 29.97 21.37
C ARG A 376 -7.22 30.25 19.91
N ALA A 377 -8.26 30.51 19.12
CA ALA A 377 -8.14 30.87 17.71
C ALA A 377 -7.39 32.20 17.55
N ARG A 378 -7.77 33.22 18.33
CA ARG A 378 -7.08 34.52 18.34
C ARG A 378 -5.60 34.40 18.72
N LEU A 379 -5.29 33.54 19.70
CA LEU A 379 -3.90 33.27 20.06
C LEU A 379 -3.16 32.61 18.90
N ILE A 380 -3.72 31.58 18.27
CA ILE A 380 -3.10 30.90 17.12
C ILE A 380 -2.79 31.92 16.02
N ASP A 381 -3.75 32.75 15.64
CA ASP A 381 -3.54 33.80 14.63
C ASP A 381 -2.43 34.79 15.05
N ALA A 382 -2.39 35.18 16.32
CA ALA A 382 -1.34 36.05 16.83
C ALA A 382 0.05 35.39 16.77
N LEU A 383 0.15 34.09 17.11
CA LEU A 383 1.41 33.34 17.04
C LEU A 383 1.87 33.14 15.59
N LEU A 384 0.97 32.84 14.66
CA LEU A 384 1.34 32.69 13.24
C LEU A 384 1.89 33.98 12.61
N ASN A 385 1.53 35.15 13.18
CA ASN A 385 2.05 36.45 12.77
C ASN A 385 3.34 36.88 13.48
N ARG A 386 3.87 36.06 14.39
CA ARG A 386 5.11 36.36 15.11
C ARG A 386 6.36 36.07 14.27
N PRO A 387 7.45 36.83 14.44
CA PRO A 387 8.67 36.64 13.66
C PRO A 387 9.35 35.28 13.91
N GLU A 388 9.12 34.64 15.05
CA GLU A 388 9.68 33.31 15.35
C GLU A 388 9.04 32.19 14.51
N PHE A 389 7.78 32.34 14.08
CA PHE A 389 7.07 31.35 13.28
C PHE A 389 7.79 31.03 11.95
N PRO A 390 8.05 31.99 11.05
CA PRO A 390 8.73 31.70 9.79
C PRO A 390 10.18 31.26 10.00
N GLU A 391 10.85 31.63 11.10
CA GLU A 391 12.21 31.16 11.40
C GLU A 391 12.24 29.67 11.75
N LEU A 392 11.37 29.22 12.67
CA LEU A 392 11.28 27.81 13.05
C LEU A 392 10.85 26.94 11.88
N TRP A 393 9.84 27.37 11.12
CA TRP A 393 9.32 26.59 10.01
C TRP A 393 10.27 26.58 8.82
N ALA A 394 10.98 27.69 8.54
CA ALA A 394 12.04 27.67 7.53
C ALA A 394 13.14 26.70 7.93
N MET A 395 13.53 26.63 9.21
CA MET A 395 14.51 25.66 9.68
C MET A 395 14.06 24.21 9.48
N LYS A 396 12.80 23.87 9.80
CA LYS A 396 12.23 22.53 9.57
C LYS A 396 12.22 22.16 8.08
N TRP A 397 11.83 23.09 7.22
CA TRP A 397 11.81 22.88 5.76
C TRP A 397 13.21 22.87 5.14
N ALA A 398 14.16 23.62 5.70
CA ALA A 398 15.53 23.70 5.20
C ALA A 398 16.23 22.32 5.19
N GLU A 399 15.92 21.44 6.15
CA GLU A 399 16.42 20.07 6.15
C GLU A 399 15.87 19.26 4.96
N LEU A 400 14.55 19.30 4.74
CA LEU A 400 13.89 18.61 3.62
C LEU A 400 14.35 19.14 2.26
N LEU A 401 14.59 20.45 2.17
CA LEU A 401 15.04 21.14 0.95
C LEU A 401 16.57 21.19 0.81
N ARG A 402 17.29 20.52 1.72
CA ARG A 402 18.75 20.42 1.77
C ARG A 402 19.48 21.77 1.67
N ILE A 403 18.98 22.78 2.38
CA ILE A 403 19.61 24.10 2.46
C ILE A 403 20.82 24.01 3.40
N GLU A 404 21.99 23.66 2.85
CA GLU A 404 23.22 23.46 3.61
C GLU A 404 24.40 24.24 3.05
N SER A 405 25.19 24.86 3.93
CA SER A 405 26.40 25.61 3.56
C SER A 405 27.66 24.73 3.43
N ALA A 406 27.54 23.41 3.67
CA ALA A 406 28.67 22.50 3.79
C ALA A 406 29.19 21.97 2.43
N SER A 407 28.37 22.00 1.38
CA SER A 407 28.85 21.66 0.05
C SER A 407 29.67 22.83 -0.48
N GLN A 408 31.00 22.68 -0.58
CA GLN A 408 31.88 23.70 -1.20
C GLN A 408 31.54 24.00 -2.68
N ARG A 409 30.49 23.36 -3.21
CA ARG A 409 29.95 23.50 -4.58
C ARG A 409 29.06 24.71 -4.76
N ILE A 410 28.37 25.17 -3.71
CA ILE A 410 27.43 26.30 -3.79
C ILE A 410 27.91 27.42 -2.87
N SER A 411 27.90 28.65 -3.37
CA SER A 411 28.33 29.80 -2.59
C SER A 411 27.40 30.07 -1.41
N PHE A 412 27.96 30.54 -0.29
CA PHE A 412 27.17 30.95 0.89
C PHE A 412 26.06 31.94 0.52
N LYS A 413 26.34 32.87 -0.40
CA LYS A 413 25.37 33.86 -0.89
C LYS A 413 24.13 33.19 -1.50
N ALA A 414 24.30 32.14 -2.32
CA ALA A 414 23.19 31.42 -2.93
C ALA A 414 22.34 30.68 -1.89
N MET A 415 22.98 29.93 -0.97
CA MET A 415 22.28 29.24 0.12
C MET A 415 21.55 30.20 1.06
N TYR A 416 22.18 31.33 1.39
CA TYR A 416 21.52 32.38 2.17
C TYR A 416 20.28 32.91 1.45
N ARG A 417 20.36 33.21 0.15
CA ARG A 417 19.20 33.66 -0.64
C ARG A 417 18.11 32.60 -0.73
N TYR A 418 18.47 31.32 -0.82
CA TYR A 418 17.50 30.23 -0.85
C TYR A 418 16.75 30.10 0.49
N ASN A 419 17.47 30.19 1.62
CA ASN A 419 16.85 30.25 2.94
C ASN A 419 15.94 31.49 3.10
N GLN A 420 16.37 32.65 2.61
CA GLN A 420 15.55 33.87 2.62
C GLN A 420 14.25 33.68 1.84
N TRP A 421 14.32 33.12 0.63
CA TRP A 421 13.13 32.81 -0.17
C TRP A 421 12.16 31.88 0.55
N LEU A 422 12.66 30.83 1.21
CA LEU A 422 11.83 29.91 1.98
C LEU A 422 11.15 30.63 3.14
N ARG A 423 11.91 31.41 3.91
CA ARG A 423 11.40 32.20 5.03
C ARG A 423 10.34 33.20 4.59
N GLU A 424 10.59 33.92 3.49
CA GLU A 424 9.63 34.87 2.90
C GLU A 424 8.38 34.16 2.39
N SER A 425 8.51 32.97 1.81
CA SER A 425 7.36 32.17 1.36
C SER A 425 6.46 31.75 2.54
N ILE A 426 7.06 31.35 3.66
CA ILE A 426 6.32 30.99 4.88
C ILE A 426 5.69 32.24 5.51
N LEU A 427 6.44 33.33 5.63
CA LEU A 427 5.94 34.60 6.18
C LEU A 427 4.77 35.16 5.37
N ALA A 428 4.82 35.02 4.04
CA ALA A 428 3.73 35.44 3.15
C ALA A 428 2.54 34.47 3.14
N ASN A 429 2.57 33.41 3.96
CA ASN A 429 1.59 32.32 3.96
C ASN A 429 1.33 31.77 2.54
N LYS A 430 2.41 31.58 1.77
CA LYS A 430 2.33 31.08 0.40
C LYS A 430 1.73 29.66 0.40
N PRO A 431 0.67 29.39 -0.38
CA PRO A 431 0.11 28.05 -0.47
C PRO A 431 1.16 27.02 -0.87
N LEU A 432 1.18 25.86 -0.21
CA LEU A 432 2.21 24.83 -0.42
C LEU A 432 2.29 24.40 -1.89
N ASN A 433 1.16 24.23 -2.56
CA ASN A 433 1.11 23.89 -3.99
C ASN A 433 1.75 24.98 -4.88
N ALA A 434 1.62 26.25 -4.51
CA ALA A 434 2.27 27.36 -5.22
C ALA A 434 3.78 27.37 -4.95
N MET A 435 4.20 27.18 -3.70
CA MET A 435 5.63 27.08 -3.34
C MET A 435 6.32 25.92 -4.06
N VAL A 436 5.69 24.74 -4.09
CA VAL A 436 6.23 23.54 -4.77
C VAL A 436 6.27 23.75 -6.28
N ARG A 437 5.21 24.30 -6.88
CA ARG A 437 5.20 24.64 -8.31
C ARG A 437 6.32 25.61 -8.65
N GLU A 438 6.44 26.70 -7.90
CA GLU A 438 7.49 27.70 -8.09
C GLU A 438 8.88 27.08 -7.97
N LEU A 439 9.10 26.20 -6.98
CA LEU A 439 10.37 25.49 -6.80
C LEU A 439 10.70 24.60 -8.00
N LEU A 440 9.77 23.70 -8.38
CA LEU A 440 10.01 22.68 -9.39
C LEU A 440 10.01 23.20 -10.82
N THR A 441 9.43 24.39 -11.07
CA THR A 441 9.47 25.03 -12.38
C THR A 441 10.39 26.26 -12.41
N SER A 442 11.29 26.39 -11.44
CA SER A 442 12.19 27.54 -11.35
C SER A 442 13.30 27.48 -12.42
N GLU A 443 13.56 28.62 -13.05
CA GLU A 443 14.65 28.81 -14.02
C GLU A 443 15.28 30.19 -13.81
N GLY A 444 16.58 30.31 -14.08
CA GLY A 444 17.33 31.56 -13.91
C GLY A 444 18.61 31.41 -13.09
N GLY A 445 19.22 32.55 -12.79
CA GLY A 445 20.44 32.61 -11.97
C GLY A 445 20.14 32.33 -10.50
N ASN A 446 20.95 31.51 -9.84
CA ASN A 446 20.71 31.06 -8.46
C ASN A 446 20.84 32.15 -7.38
N PHE A 447 21.24 33.37 -7.74
CA PHE A 447 21.13 34.56 -6.90
C PHE A 447 19.81 35.31 -7.09
N SER A 448 19.35 35.41 -8.33
CA SER A 448 18.15 36.17 -8.72
C SER A 448 16.87 35.34 -8.57
N THR A 449 16.96 34.02 -8.74
CA THR A 449 15.88 33.04 -8.59
C THR A 449 16.31 32.00 -7.56
N PRO A 450 16.21 32.28 -6.24
CA PRO A 450 16.84 31.44 -5.23
C PRO A 450 16.32 30.00 -5.16
N ALA A 451 15.09 29.76 -5.60
CA ALA A 451 14.47 28.43 -5.65
C ALA A 451 15.26 27.41 -6.51
N VAL A 452 15.95 27.86 -7.57
CA VAL A 452 16.73 26.97 -8.45
C VAL A 452 17.89 26.26 -7.74
N ASN A 453 18.26 26.73 -6.54
CA ASN A 453 19.29 26.09 -5.73
C ASN A 453 18.94 24.65 -5.33
N PHE A 454 17.65 24.29 -5.30
CA PHE A 454 17.21 22.90 -5.11
C PHE A 454 17.90 21.94 -6.09
N TYR A 455 18.07 22.35 -7.36
CA TYR A 455 18.72 21.56 -8.42
C TYR A 455 20.25 21.71 -8.46
N LEU A 456 20.83 22.52 -7.58
CA LEU A 456 22.28 22.70 -7.47
C LEU A 456 22.87 21.89 -6.32
N VAL A 457 22.05 21.57 -5.30
CA VAL A 457 22.45 20.72 -4.17
C VAL A 457 22.57 19.25 -4.61
N GLU A 458 21.58 18.77 -5.37
CA GLU A 458 21.63 17.48 -6.04
C GLU A 458 21.59 17.68 -7.55
N THR A 459 22.47 16.99 -8.27
CA THR A 459 22.63 17.18 -9.71
C THR A 459 22.36 15.92 -10.52
N ASP A 460 22.29 14.76 -9.88
CA ASP A 460 21.90 13.53 -10.53
C ASP A 460 20.37 13.48 -10.75
N PRO A 461 19.88 13.32 -11.99
CA PRO A 461 18.44 13.31 -12.27
C PRO A 461 17.64 12.26 -11.48
N THR A 462 18.23 11.10 -11.22
CA THR A 462 17.56 10.02 -10.50
C THR A 462 17.45 10.32 -9.01
N LEU A 463 18.50 10.91 -8.42
CA LEU A 463 18.45 11.36 -7.03
C LEU A 463 17.53 12.58 -6.84
N ILE A 464 17.44 13.48 -7.82
CA ILE A 464 16.46 14.58 -7.79
C ILE A 464 15.04 13.98 -7.76
N ALA A 465 14.76 12.99 -8.62
CA ALA A 465 13.46 12.32 -8.65
C ALA A 465 13.12 11.69 -7.28
N GLU A 466 14.06 10.97 -6.67
CA GLU A 466 13.87 10.38 -5.34
C GLU A 466 13.56 11.44 -4.28
N ASN A 467 14.31 12.54 -4.25
CA ASN A 467 14.08 13.65 -3.32
C ASN A 467 12.70 14.29 -3.54
N VAL A 468 12.28 14.51 -4.79
CA VAL A 468 10.96 15.08 -5.09
C VAL A 468 9.84 14.13 -4.67
N ALA A 469 9.95 12.84 -4.97
CA ALA A 469 8.96 11.83 -4.57
C ALA A 469 8.83 11.76 -3.04
N GLN A 470 9.95 11.75 -2.33
CA GLN A 470 9.97 11.63 -0.87
C GLN A 470 9.43 12.90 -0.20
N VAL A 471 9.91 14.08 -0.59
CA VAL A 471 9.59 15.34 0.09
C VAL A 471 8.16 15.81 -0.21
N PHE A 472 7.69 15.69 -1.46
CA PHE A 472 6.42 16.29 -1.87
C PHE A 472 5.28 15.29 -2.06
N ALA A 473 5.59 13.99 -2.26
CA ALA A 473 4.56 12.95 -2.37
C ALA A 473 4.57 11.95 -1.20
N GLY A 474 5.57 12.01 -0.31
CA GLY A 474 5.69 11.07 0.81
C GLY A 474 6.01 9.63 0.37
N ILE A 475 6.57 9.46 -0.83
CA ILE A 475 6.82 8.15 -1.44
C ILE A 475 8.31 7.83 -1.42
N ARG A 476 8.67 6.63 -0.95
CA ARG A 476 10.04 6.10 -0.97
C ARG A 476 10.30 5.28 -2.23
N ILE A 477 10.44 5.94 -3.37
CA ILE A 477 10.51 5.27 -4.67
C ILE A 477 11.87 4.60 -4.95
N GLN A 478 12.93 4.89 -4.19
CA GLN A 478 14.30 4.44 -4.48
C GLN A 478 14.47 2.92 -4.56
N CYS A 479 13.68 2.14 -3.81
CA CYS A 479 13.76 0.68 -3.89
C CYS A 479 13.30 0.17 -5.27
N ALA A 480 12.50 0.95 -6.00
CA ALA A 480 12.06 0.65 -7.35
C ALA A 480 13.19 0.79 -8.40
N GLN A 481 14.33 1.41 -8.06
CA GLN A 481 15.44 1.68 -8.98
C GLN A 481 16.02 0.39 -9.58
N CYS A 482 16.27 -0.64 -8.76
CA CYS A 482 16.91 -1.88 -9.21
C CYS A 482 15.90 -2.99 -9.58
N HIS A 483 14.71 -2.93 -8.99
CA HIS A 483 13.63 -3.90 -9.13
C HIS A 483 12.32 -3.28 -8.66
N ASN A 484 11.15 -3.83 -9.00
CA ASN A 484 9.87 -3.32 -8.48
C ASN A 484 9.88 -3.21 -6.94
N HIS A 485 9.21 -2.19 -6.40
CA HIS A 485 9.21 -1.93 -4.96
C HIS A 485 8.69 -3.16 -4.21
N PRO A 486 9.44 -3.70 -3.23
CA PRO A 486 9.10 -4.98 -2.62
C PRO A 486 7.87 -4.91 -1.72
N PHE A 487 7.52 -3.72 -1.24
CA PHE A 487 6.46 -3.48 -0.24
C PHE A 487 5.36 -2.51 -0.70
N GLU A 488 5.44 -2.00 -1.93
CA GLU A 488 4.53 -0.99 -2.46
C GLU A 488 4.25 -1.30 -3.93
N ARG A 489 3.26 -0.62 -4.50
CA ARG A 489 2.80 -0.82 -5.87
C ARG A 489 3.76 -0.34 -6.96
N TRP A 490 4.80 0.43 -6.62
CA TRP A 490 5.65 1.11 -7.58
C TRP A 490 6.55 0.12 -8.34
N THR A 491 6.51 0.17 -9.65
CA THR A 491 7.35 -0.63 -10.53
C THR A 491 8.66 0.09 -10.85
N GLN A 492 9.63 -0.64 -11.39
CA GLN A 492 10.86 -0.04 -11.92
C GLN A 492 10.58 0.92 -13.08
N ASP A 493 9.51 0.67 -13.84
CA ASP A 493 9.07 1.59 -14.88
C ASP A 493 8.53 2.89 -14.33
N ASP A 494 7.73 2.83 -13.27
CA ASP A 494 7.25 4.04 -12.59
C ASP A 494 8.43 4.88 -12.08
N TYR A 495 9.48 4.24 -11.54
CA TYR A 495 10.69 4.91 -11.10
C TYR A 495 11.39 5.65 -12.24
N TYR A 496 11.69 4.97 -13.34
CA TYR A 496 12.45 5.58 -14.43
C TYR A 496 11.61 6.55 -15.28
N ALA A 497 10.30 6.33 -15.41
CA ALA A 497 9.39 7.32 -16.01
C ALA A 497 9.32 8.58 -15.16
N PHE A 498 9.25 8.46 -13.83
CA PHE A 498 9.30 9.62 -12.95
C PHE A 498 10.68 10.32 -12.99
N ALA A 499 11.76 9.55 -13.09
CA ALA A 499 13.09 10.12 -13.24
C ALA A 499 13.29 10.86 -14.56
N ALA A 500 12.57 10.49 -15.63
CA ALA A 500 12.67 11.12 -16.95
C ALA A 500 12.28 12.61 -16.99
N PHE A 501 11.63 13.14 -15.96
CA PHE A 501 11.35 14.58 -15.85
C PHE A 501 12.58 15.45 -15.58
N PHE A 502 13.68 14.88 -15.05
CA PHE A 502 14.80 15.64 -14.49
C PHE A 502 16.09 15.76 -15.34
N PRO A 503 16.35 14.97 -16.41
CA PRO A 503 17.52 15.16 -17.28
C PRO A 503 17.54 16.50 -18.03
N GLN A 504 16.38 17.11 -18.23
CA GLN A 504 16.24 18.39 -18.94
C GLN A 504 16.70 19.62 -18.12
N ILE A 505 17.20 19.41 -16.90
CA ILE A 505 17.70 20.49 -16.04
C ILE A 505 19.12 20.88 -16.46
N GLY A 506 19.19 21.86 -17.36
CA GLY A 506 20.42 22.45 -17.86
C GLY A 506 21.05 23.41 -16.84
N LYS A 507 22.39 23.45 -16.84
CA LYS A 507 23.19 24.33 -15.96
C LYS A 507 24.29 25.00 -16.77
N LYS A 508 24.44 26.31 -16.60
CA LYS A 508 25.57 27.06 -17.17
C LYS A 508 26.08 28.09 -16.16
N GLN A 509 27.36 28.39 -16.22
CA GLN A 509 27.94 29.42 -15.36
C GLN A 509 27.54 30.81 -15.85
N ALA A 510 27.24 31.71 -14.91
CA ALA A 510 27.00 33.13 -15.22
C ALA A 510 28.32 33.89 -15.32
N GLU A 511 28.23 35.21 -15.54
CA GLU A 511 29.41 36.10 -15.52
C GLU A 511 30.05 36.17 -14.12
N ASP A 512 29.25 36.18 -13.05
CA ASP A 512 29.77 35.98 -11.70
C ASP A 512 30.09 34.48 -11.53
N PRO A 513 31.36 34.10 -11.27
CA PRO A 513 31.75 32.70 -11.14
C PRO A 513 31.08 31.98 -9.96
N ARG A 514 30.45 32.71 -9.04
CA ARG A 514 29.70 32.14 -7.91
C ARG A 514 28.22 31.90 -8.24
N GLU A 515 27.77 32.34 -9.42
CA GLU A 515 26.39 32.21 -9.89
C GLU A 515 26.28 31.16 -11.00
N THR A 516 25.27 30.31 -10.85
CA THR A 516 24.90 29.29 -11.83
C THR A 516 23.50 29.58 -12.33
N VAL A 517 23.31 29.56 -13.63
CA VAL A 517 22.01 29.65 -14.29
C VAL A 517 21.48 28.25 -14.54
N VAL A 518 20.30 27.97 -13.99
CA VAL A 518 19.51 26.77 -14.27
C VAL A 518 18.48 27.12 -15.35
N PHE A 519 18.28 26.23 -16.32
CA PHE A 519 17.33 26.43 -17.42
C PHE A 519 16.80 25.09 -17.92
N ASN A 520 15.64 25.08 -18.58
CA ASN A 520 15.18 23.88 -19.27
C ASN A 520 15.95 23.70 -20.59
N SER A 521 16.75 22.64 -20.71
CA SER A 521 17.49 22.32 -21.93
C SER A 521 16.61 21.74 -23.05
N GLY A 522 15.43 21.24 -22.71
CA GLY A 522 14.54 20.48 -23.60
C GLY A 522 15.16 19.16 -24.09
N ALA A 523 16.22 18.69 -23.45
CA ALA A 523 17.00 17.54 -23.91
C ALA A 523 17.54 16.72 -22.74
N GLY A 524 17.66 15.41 -22.94
CA GLY A 524 18.18 14.47 -21.96
C GLY A 524 17.19 13.34 -21.73
N ASP A 525 17.70 12.14 -21.56
CA ASP A 525 16.90 10.93 -21.43
C ASP A 525 17.36 10.15 -20.19
N VAL A 526 16.41 9.48 -19.54
CA VAL A 526 16.72 8.39 -18.61
C VAL A 526 16.54 7.08 -19.34
N ARG A 527 17.50 6.16 -19.20
CA ARG A 527 17.37 4.81 -19.73
C ARG A 527 16.97 3.86 -18.61
N HIS A 528 16.00 3.00 -18.90
CA HIS A 528 15.65 1.92 -17.99
C HIS A 528 16.86 0.99 -17.81
N LEU A 529 17.19 0.68 -16.56
CA LEU A 529 18.44 -0.01 -16.21
C LEU A 529 18.57 -1.40 -16.85
N ARG A 530 17.45 -2.09 -17.10
CA ARG A 530 17.47 -3.50 -17.52
C ARG A 530 17.56 -3.71 -19.02
N ASP A 531 16.77 -2.99 -19.79
CA ASP A 531 16.60 -3.17 -21.24
C ASP A 531 17.12 -1.98 -22.04
N GLY A 532 17.57 -0.91 -21.36
CA GLY A 532 18.19 0.25 -21.99
C GLY A 532 17.23 1.12 -22.80
N ARG A 533 15.91 0.84 -22.74
CA ARG A 533 14.90 1.66 -23.41
C ARG A 533 14.93 3.08 -22.85
N VAL A 534 14.71 4.05 -23.73
CA VAL A 534 14.54 5.44 -23.31
C VAL A 534 13.18 5.56 -22.64
N MET A 535 13.17 6.09 -21.42
CA MET A 535 11.96 6.36 -20.66
C MET A 535 11.54 7.79 -20.95
N ALA A 536 10.25 7.96 -21.24
CA ALA A 536 9.64 9.22 -21.63
C ALA A 536 8.62 9.69 -20.59
#